data_AF-A0A7N2LYC3-F1
#
_entry.id   AF-A0A7N2LYC3-F1
#
_cell.length_a   1.000
_cell.length_b   1.000
_cell.length_c   1.000
_cell.angle_alpha   90.00
_cell.angle_beta   90.00
_cell.angle_gamma   90.00
#
_symmetry.space_group_name_H-M   'P 1'
#
loop_
_entity.id
_entity.type
_entity.pdbx_description
1 polymer ?
#
loop_
_entity_poly.entity_id
_entity_poly.type
_entity_poly.pdbx_seq_one_letter_code
_entity_poly.pdbx_strand_id
1 'polypeptide(L)'
;MKSLFRETSLPKSKYEEDVYINNHTSVWGSWWKDHQWGYKCCKQTIRNSYCTGAAGIEAAEAAADLMKANIDRKAASEETPVPAEEKRLATWGNDVPDDLLLDQKQLTEALKKEDERKKEEKDERKRKYNVRWNDEVTAEEMEAYRMKRIHHDDPMKDFLH
;
A
#
# COMPACT_ATOMS: atom_id res chain seq x y z
N MET A 1 69.17 -27.97 -4.91
CA MET A 1 68.18 -28.81 -4.21
C MET A 1 66.80 -28.39 -4.71
N LYS A 2 66.12 -29.21 -5.53
CA LYS A 2 64.73 -28.96 -5.93
C LYS A 2 63.84 -29.62 -4.89
N SER A 3 63.14 -28.82 -4.10
CA SER A 3 62.12 -29.28 -3.16
C SER A 3 60.99 -29.95 -3.94
N LEU A 4 60.81 -31.26 -3.71
CA LEU A 4 59.67 -32.03 -4.19
C LEU A 4 58.44 -31.59 -3.38
N PHE A 5 57.63 -30.70 -3.97
CA PHE A 5 56.32 -30.39 -3.43
C PHE A 5 55.42 -31.60 -3.67
N ARG A 6 55.04 -32.28 -2.59
CA ARG A 6 54.14 -33.44 -2.64
C ARG A 6 52.72 -32.91 -2.78
N GLU A 7 52.14 -33.04 -3.96
CA GLU A 7 50.73 -32.75 -4.19
C GLU A 7 49.87 -33.74 -3.40
N THR A 8 49.34 -33.30 -2.27
CA THR A 8 48.34 -34.05 -1.50
C THR A 8 46.98 -33.84 -2.16
N SER A 9 46.52 -34.80 -2.96
CA SER A 9 45.16 -34.80 -3.50
C SER A 9 44.15 -34.95 -2.37
N LEU A 10 43.26 -33.97 -2.18
CA LEU A 10 42.17 -34.07 -1.20
C LEU A 10 41.21 -35.20 -1.62
N PRO A 11 40.88 -36.15 -0.72
CA PRO A 11 39.94 -37.21 -1.03
C PRO A 11 38.53 -36.62 -1.23
N LYS A 12 38.00 -36.73 -2.45
CA LYS A 12 36.64 -36.28 -2.79
C LYS A 12 35.63 -37.23 -2.16
N SER A 13 34.53 -36.68 -1.65
CA SER A 13 33.41 -37.49 -1.15
C SER A 13 32.68 -38.21 -2.29
N LYS A 14 31.81 -39.18 -1.98
CA LYS A 14 31.01 -39.91 -2.97
C LYS A 14 30.10 -39.00 -3.82
N TYR A 15 29.76 -37.82 -3.30
CA TYR A 15 28.87 -36.87 -3.95
C TYR A 15 29.68 -35.79 -4.65
N GLU A 16 29.21 -35.36 -5.81
CA GLU A 16 29.75 -34.21 -6.52
C GLU A 16 29.59 -32.96 -5.63
N GLU A 17 30.69 -32.57 -4.99
CA GLU A 17 30.82 -31.31 -4.27
C GLU A 17 31.00 -30.16 -5.28
N ASP A 18 30.70 -28.94 -4.84
CA ASP A 18 30.87 -27.72 -5.65
C ASP A 18 30.00 -27.64 -6.93
N VAL A 19 28.83 -28.29 -6.94
CA VAL A 19 27.83 -28.09 -8.00
C VAL A 19 27.08 -26.78 -7.74
N TYR A 20 27.57 -25.71 -8.35
CA TYR A 20 26.91 -24.41 -8.29
C TYR A 20 25.86 -24.25 -9.38
N ILE A 21 24.69 -23.74 -8.99
CA ILE A 21 23.57 -23.49 -9.88
C ILE A 21 23.85 -22.20 -10.67
N ASN A 22 23.54 -22.17 -11.97
CA ASN A 22 23.49 -20.95 -12.80
C ASN A 22 24.73 -20.02 -12.69
N ASN A 23 25.93 -20.61 -12.77
CA ASN A 23 27.23 -19.91 -12.76
C ASN A 23 27.53 -19.09 -11.49
N HIS A 24 26.86 -19.41 -10.38
CA HIS A 24 27.28 -18.91 -9.07
C HIS A 24 28.58 -19.57 -8.62
N THR A 25 29.33 -18.94 -7.74
CA THR A 25 30.54 -19.52 -7.09
C THR A 25 30.30 -19.85 -5.62
N SER A 26 29.06 -19.71 -5.17
CA SER A 26 28.64 -19.91 -3.79
C SER A 26 27.22 -20.48 -3.76
N VAL A 27 26.92 -21.30 -2.76
CA VAL A 27 25.59 -21.88 -2.57
C VAL A 27 24.60 -20.82 -2.09
N TRP A 28 23.32 -20.99 -2.41
CA TRP A 28 22.24 -20.17 -1.87
C TRP A 28 22.24 -20.20 -0.33
N GLY A 29 22.09 -19.05 0.32
CA GLY A 29 22.16 -18.93 1.78
C GLY A 29 23.57 -18.68 2.33
N SER A 30 24.56 -18.54 1.45
CA SER A 30 25.93 -18.12 1.83
C SER A 30 26.03 -16.62 2.19
N TRP A 31 24.96 -15.85 1.99
CA TRP A 31 24.87 -14.43 2.32
C TRP A 31 23.51 -14.08 2.93
N TRP A 32 23.51 -13.15 3.89
CA TRP A 32 22.32 -12.68 4.61
C TRP A 32 22.40 -11.16 4.81
N LYS A 33 21.32 -10.45 4.49
CA LYS A 33 21.16 -9.01 4.77
C LYS A 33 19.68 -8.65 4.83
N ASP A 34 19.28 -7.75 5.73
CA ASP A 34 17.92 -7.17 5.79
C ASP A 34 16.79 -8.21 5.73
N HIS A 35 16.93 -9.30 6.50
CA HIS A 35 15.98 -10.42 6.53
C HIS A 35 15.86 -11.22 5.22
N GLN A 36 16.85 -11.13 4.33
CA GLN A 36 16.90 -11.85 3.06
C GLN A 36 18.18 -12.67 2.93
N TRP A 37 18.01 -13.93 2.51
CA TRP A 37 19.12 -14.82 2.14
C TRP A 37 19.47 -14.62 0.66
N GLY A 38 20.75 -14.81 0.33
CA GLY A 38 21.23 -14.72 -1.04
C GLY A 38 22.53 -15.48 -1.29
N TYR A 39 23.11 -15.23 -2.45
CA TYR A 39 24.41 -15.78 -2.86
C TYR A 39 25.55 -14.83 -2.46
N LYS A 40 26.63 -15.35 -1.87
CA LYS A 40 27.81 -14.55 -1.50
C LYS A 40 28.53 -13.93 -2.71
N CYS A 41 28.51 -14.60 -3.86
CA CYS A 41 29.22 -14.16 -5.06
C CYS A 41 28.68 -12.88 -5.70
N CYS A 42 27.36 -12.65 -5.65
CA CYS A 42 26.70 -11.53 -6.32
C CYS A 42 25.68 -10.80 -5.44
N LYS A 43 25.48 -11.22 -4.18
CA LYS A 43 24.48 -10.69 -3.23
C LYS A 43 23.03 -10.71 -3.73
N GLN A 44 22.72 -11.51 -4.76
CA GLN A 44 21.36 -11.66 -5.26
C GLN A 44 20.50 -12.43 -4.26
N THR A 45 19.30 -11.91 -3.99
CA THR A 45 18.29 -12.48 -3.09
C THR A 45 17.17 -13.22 -3.82
N ILE A 46 17.38 -13.57 -5.10
CA ILE A 46 16.47 -14.41 -5.88
C ILE A 46 17.13 -15.77 -6.07
N ARG A 47 16.43 -16.85 -5.69
CA ARG A 47 16.95 -18.21 -5.83
C ARG A 47 16.91 -18.63 -7.30
N ASN A 48 17.94 -19.32 -7.77
CA ASN A 48 18.09 -19.79 -9.17
C ASN A 48 18.19 -18.66 -10.22
N SER A 49 18.47 -17.41 -9.84
CA SER A 49 18.86 -16.38 -10.82
C SER A 49 20.26 -16.66 -11.39
N TYR A 50 20.59 -16.07 -12.54
CA TYR A 50 21.94 -16.14 -13.08
C TYR A 50 22.89 -15.20 -12.33
N CYS A 51 24.12 -15.65 -12.11
CA CYS A 51 25.14 -14.83 -11.46
C CYS A 51 25.45 -13.56 -12.28
N THR A 52 25.25 -12.39 -11.67
CA THR A 52 25.59 -11.08 -12.25
C THR A 52 27.02 -10.61 -11.92
N GLY A 53 27.78 -11.43 -11.18
CA GLY A 53 29.15 -11.09 -10.75
C GLY A 53 29.25 -9.78 -9.96
N ALA A 54 30.42 -9.14 -10.02
CA ALA A 54 30.71 -7.88 -9.34
C ALA A 54 29.85 -6.71 -9.86
N ALA A 55 29.56 -6.69 -11.18
CA ALA A 55 28.73 -5.67 -11.79
C ALA A 55 27.31 -5.62 -11.19
N GLY A 56 26.76 -6.77 -10.79
CA GLY A 56 25.46 -6.82 -10.11
C GLY A 56 25.46 -6.23 -8.71
N ILE A 57 26.59 -6.28 -8.00
CA ILE A 57 26.73 -5.68 -6.67
C ILE A 57 26.74 -4.15 -6.79
N GLU A 58 27.55 -3.62 -7.71
CA GLU A 58 27.62 -2.17 -7.98
C GLU A 58 26.28 -1.62 -8.46
N ALA A 59 25.59 -2.35 -9.36
CA ALA A 59 24.26 -1.95 -9.84
C ALA A 59 23.21 -1.94 -8.71
N ALA A 60 23.26 -2.91 -7.79
CA ALA A 60 22.34 -2.96 -6.65
C ALA A 60 22.59 -1.82 -5.65
N GLU A 61 23.86 -1.48 -5.40
CA GLU A 61 24.25 -0.37 -4.53
C GLU A 61 23.84 0.98 -5.16
N ALA A 62 24.12 1.18 -6.45
CA ALA A 62 23.69 2.37 -7.19
C ALA A 62 22.16 2.52 -7.23
N ALA A 63 21.41 1.43 -7.41
CA ALA A 63 19.95 1.45 -7.38
C ALA A 63 19.41 1.86 -6.00
N ALA A 64 20.06 1.42 -4.91
CA ALA A 64 19.69 1.82 -3.56
C ALA A 64 19.95 3.32 -3.32
N ASP A 65 21.05 3.85 -3.84
CA ASP A 65 21.38 5.28 -3.72
C ASP A 65 20.42 6.15 -4.54
N LEU A 66 20.07 5.72 -5.76
CA LEU A 66 19.03 6.38 -6.56
C LEU A 66 17.68 6.38 -5.87
N MET A 67 17.30 5.29 -5.20
CA MET A 67 16.05 5.20 -4.45
C MET A 67 16.03 6.20 -3.28
N LYS A 68 17.13 6.32 -2.52
CA LYS A 68 17.25 7.32 -1.45
C LYS A 68 17.17 8.75 -1.99
N ALA A 69 17.90 9.06 -3.05
CA ALA A 69 17.86 10.38 -3.68
C ALA A 69 16.44 10.74 -4.17
N ASN A 70 15.68 9.78 -4.70
CA ASN A 70 14.29 10.00 -5.09
C ASN A 70 13.38 10.28 -3.89
N ILE A 71 13.59 9.59 -2.76
CA ILE A 71 12.86 9.83 -1.52
C ILE A 71 13.15 11.25 -0.99
N ASP A 72 14.43 11.66 -0.96
CA ASP A 72 14.83 12.99 -0.49
C ASP A 72 14.24 14.10 -1.37
N ARG A 73 14.24 13.90 -2.70
CA ARG A 73 13.61 14.84 -3.64
C ARG A 73 12.10 14.93 -3.44
N LYS A 74 11.43 13.79 -3.19
CA LYS A 74 10.00 13.77 -2.90
C LYS A 74 9.71 14.51 -1.58
N ALA A 75 10.45 14.22 -0.52
CA ALA A 75 10.32 14.88 0.77
C ALA A 75 10.49 16.41 0.65
N ALA A 76 11.49 16.88 -0.12
CA ALA A 76 11.69 18.30 -0.36
C ALA A 76 10.56 18.97 -1.17
N SER A 77 9.87 18.22 -2.05
CA SER A 77 8.70 18.73 -2.78
C SER A 77 7.42 18.75 -1.95
N GLU A 78 7.33 17.90 -0.92
CA GLU A 78 6.18 17.81 -0.01
C GLU A 78 6.17 18.94 1.03
N GLU A 79 7.32 19.56 1.31
CA GLU A 79 7.47 20.77 2.15
C GLU A 79 6.90 22.05 1.51
N THR A 80 6.65 22.04 0.20
CA THR A 80 5.76 23.04 -0.41
C THR A 80 4.35 22.49 -0.41
N PRO A 81 3.43 22.96 0.46
CA PRO A 81 2.05 22.52 0.42
C PRO A 81 1.44 23.07 -0.87
N VAL A 82 1.52 22.28 -1.94
CA VAL A 82 0.56 22.38 -3.03
C VAL A 82 -0.79 22.11 -2.36
N PRO A 83 -1.79 23.00 -2.46
CA PRO A 83 -3.13 22.68 -1.99
C PRO A 83 -3.58 21.48 -2.79
N ALA A 84 -3.40 20.29 -2.21
CA ALA A 84 -3.93 19.05 -2.73
C ALA A 84 -5.44 19.18 -2.57
N GLU A 85 -6.07 19.74 -3.59
CA GLU A 85 -7.48 19.54 -3.84
C GLU A 85 -7.69 18.02 -3.77
N GLU A 86 -8.33 17.57 -2.69
CA GLU A 86 -8.63 16.16 -2.45
C GLU A 86 -9.56 15.69 -3.57
N LYS A 87 -8.97 15.27 -4.68
CA LYS A 87 -9.68 14.52 -5.71
C LYS A 87 -10.07 13.20 -5.07
N ARG A 88 -11.24 13.19 -4.44
CA ARG A 88 -11.89 12.00 -3.92
C ARG A 88 -12.17 11.09 -5.11
N LEU A 89 -11.19 10.26 -5.45
CA LEU A 89 -11.34 9.25 -6.48
C LEU A 89 -12.56 8.40 -6.10
N ALA A 90 -13.58 8.45 -6.94
CA ALA A 90 -14.84 7.76 -6.70
C ALA A 90 -14.60 6.26 -6.57
N THR A 91 -14.65 5.78 -5.33
CA THR A 91 -14.95 4.38 -5.02
C THR A 91 -16.35 4.10 -5.56
N TRP A 92 -16.39 3.52 -6.77
CA TRP A 92 -17.53 2.90 -7.45
C TRP A 92 -18.92 3.54 -7.25
N GLY A 93 -19.39 4.29 -8.25
CA GLY A 93 -20.82 4.67 -8.40
C GLY A 93 -21.21 6.06 -7.91
N ASN A 94 -20.36 7.07 -8.04
CA ASN A 94 -20.59 8.40 -7.49
C ASN A 94 -20.44 9.50 -8.57
N ASP A 95 -21.39 9.60 -9.50
CA ASP A 95 -21.47 10.71 -10.45
C ASP A 95 -22.19 11.90 -9.81
N VAL A 96 -21.51 12.61 -8.90
CA VAL A 96 -21.89 13.98 -8.57
C VAL A 96 -20.91 14.90 -9.29
N PRO A 97 -21.40 15.83 -10.13
CA PRO A 97 -20.53 16.77 -10.81
C PRO A 97 -19.68 17.56 -9.80
N ASP A 98 -18.36 17.52 -9.96
CA ASP A 98 -17.38 18.24 -9.12
C ASP A 98 -17.60 19.77 -9.12
N ASP A 99 -18.42 20.31 -10.03
CA ASP A 99 -18.65 21.76 -10.21
C ASP A 99 -19.87 22.31 -9.42
N LEU A 100 -20.52 21.48 -8.59
CA LEU A 100 -21.58 21.95 -7.69
C LEU A 100 -20.94 22.55 -6.44
N LEU A 101 -20.78 23.87 -6.43
CA LEU A 101 -20.44 24.63 -5.21
C LEU A 101 -21.56 24.48 -4.19
N LEU A 102 -21.45 23.50 -3.28
CA LEU A 102 -22.36 23.36 -2.17
C LEU A 102 -22.24 24.53 -1.20
N ASP A 103 -23.37 25.16 -0.89
CA ASP A 103 -23.44 26.15 0.17
C ASP A 103 -23.23 25.48 1.54
N GLN A 104 -22.14 25.84 2.21
CA GLN A 104 -21.77 25.30 3.52
C GLN A 104 -22.89 25.45 4.57
N LYS A 105 -23.71 26.50 4.48
CA LYS A 105 -24.86 26.72 5.37
C LYS A 105 -25.96 25.68 5.15
N GLN A 106 -26.31 25.42 3.89
CA GLN A 106 -27.35 24.46 3.51
C GLN A 106 -26.93 23.03 3.85
N LEU A 107 -25.66 22.68 3.66
CA LEU A 107 -25.12 21.39 4.07
C LEU A 107 -25.20 21.18 5.59
N THR A 108 -24.88 22.20 6.40
CA THR A 108 -25.01 22.08 7.87
C THR A 108 -26.46 21.94 8.32
N GLU A 109 -27.40 22.57 7.62
CA GLU A 109 -28.83 22.46 7.88
C GLU A 109 -29.34 21.07 7.51
N ALA A 110 -28.96 20.56 6.35
CA ALA A 110 -29.26 19.20 5.89
C ALA A 110 -28.69 18.14 6.85
N LEU A 111 -27.46 18.32 7.34
CA LEU A 111 -26.88 17.45 8.38
C LEU A 111 -27.74 17.47 9.64
N LYS A 112 -28.13 18.63 10.18
CA LYS A 112 -28.97 18.68 11.38
C LYS A 112 -30.31 17.97 11.18
N LYS A 113 -30.96 18.18 10.04
CA LYS A 113 -32.23 17.51 9.66
C LYS A 113 -32.09 15.99 9.57
N GLU A 114 -30.96 15.50 9.04
CA GLU A 114 -30.63 14.07 9.00
C GLU A 114 -30.41 13.47 10.40
N ASP A 115 -29.75 14.19 11.32
CA ASP A 115 -29.61 13.76 12.72
C ASP A 115 -30.95 13.70 13.44
N GLU A 116 -31.80 14.69 13.23
CA GLU A 116 -33.16 14.72 13.79
C GLU A 116 -33.98 13.55 13.27
N ARG A 117 -33.95 13.27 11.96
CA ARG A 117 -34.64 12.12 11.37
C ARG A 117 -34.13 10.80 11.95
N LYS A 118 -32.81 10.64 12.13
CA LYS A 118 -32.21 9.42 12.69
C LYS A 118 -32.52 9.26 14.18
N LYS A 119 -32.59 10.37 14.93
CA LYS A 119 -32.95 10.40 16.35
C LYS A 119 -34.44 10.15 16.56
N GLU A 120 -35.28 10.50 15.60
CA GLU A 120 -36.69 10.10 15.52
C GLU A 120 -36.83 8.61 15.15
N GLU A 121 -36.25 7.72 15.96
CA GLU A 121 -36.52 6.30 15.90
C GLU A 121 -37.95 6.06 16.41
N LYS A 122 -38.92 6.25 15.53
CA LYS A 122 -40.34 6.09 15.83
C LYS A 122 -40.66 4.60 15.88
N ASP A 123 -40.86 4.11 17.10
CA ASP A 123 -41.61 2.88 17.41
C ASP A 123 -42.76 2.69 16.40
N GLU A 124 -42.85 1.52 15.76
CA GLU A 124 -43.86 1.20 14.74
C GLU A 124 -45.30 1.54 15.17
N ARG A 125 -45.59 1.41 16.48
CA ARG A 125 -46.90 1.71 17.07
C ARG A 125 -47.25 3.20 17.15
N LYS A 126 -46.29 4.11 17.00
CA LYS A 126 -46.49 5.56 17.09
C LYS A 126 -46.49 6.25 15.72
N ARG A 127 -46.34 5.52 14.61
CA ARG A 127 -46.39 6.12 13.26
C ARG A 127 -47.81 6.60 12.96
N LYS A 128 -47.94 7.89 12.71
CA LYS A 128 -49.24 8.53 12.38
C LYS A 128 -49.68 8.07 10.99
N TYR A 129 -50.95 7.67 10.86
CA TYR A 129 -51.52 7.05 9.64
C TYR A 129 -51.43 7.94 8.37
N ASN A 130 -51.28 9.25 8.54
CA ASN A 130 -51.21 10.21 7.43
C ASN A 130 -49.76 10.67 7.23
N VAL A 131 -48.95 9.82 6.61
CA VAL A 131 -47.62 10.21 6.11
C VAL A 131 -47.81 10.76 4.70
N ARG A 132 -47.50 12.04 4.50
CA ARG A 132 -47.39 12.64 3.17
C ARG A 132 -45.91 12.62 2.79
N TRP A 133 -45.58 11.97 1.67
CA TRP A 133 -44.23 11.91 1.14
C TRP A 133 -43.97 13.16 0.27
N ASN A 134 -42.79 13.74 0.39
CA ASN A 134 -42.27 14.71 -0.56
C ASN A 134 -41.01 14.07 -1.16
N ASP A 135 -40.96 13.94 -2.48
CA ASP A 135 -39.90 13.21 -3.22
C ASP A 135 -38.76 14.12 -3.71
N GLU A 136 -38.81 15.40 -3.40
CA GLU A 136 -37.78 16.37 -3.79
C GLU A 136 -36.60 16.29 -2.81
N VAL A 137 -35.43 15.85 -3.29
CA VAL A 137 -34.18 15.75 -2.52
C VAL A 137 -33.16 16.69 -3.15
N THR A 138 -32.58 17.58 -2.35
CA THR A 138 -31.54 18.50 -2.84
C THR A 138 -30.16 17.84 -2.88
N ALA A 139 -29.21 18.44 -3.60
CA ALA A 139 -27.84 17.90 -3.70
C ALA A 139 -27.14 17.84 -2.33
N GLU A 140 -27.41 18.84 -1.49
CA GLU A 140 -26.91 18.98 -0.13
C GLU A 140 -27.50 17.91 0.80
N GLU A 141 -28.79 17.60 0.64
CA GLU A 141 -29.45 16.52 1.39
C GLU A 141 -28.90 15.14 0.99
N MET A 142 -28.62 14.91 -0.30
CA MET A 142 -27.95 13.69 -0.77
C MET A 142 -26.51 13.57 -0.24
N GLU A 143 -25.76 14.66 -0.13
CA GLU A 143 -24.43 14.64 0.48
C GLU A 143 -24.48 14.40 1.99
N ALA A 144 -25.38 15.09 2.71
CA ALA A 144 -25.59 14.87 4.14
C ALA A 144 -25.97 13.41 4.45
N TYR A 145 -26.86 12.83 3.64
CA TYR A 145 -27.22 11.42 3.73
C TYR A 145 -26.03 10.50 3.48
N ARG A 146 -25.21 10.77 2.46
CA ARG A 146 -24.00 9.98 2.16
C ARG A 146 -22.97 10.06 3.28
N MET A 147 -22.73 11.24 3.85
CA MET A 147 -21.80 11.43 4.97
C MET A 147 -22.22 10.64 6.21
N LYS A 148 -23.53 10.50 6.44
CA LYS A 148 -24.09 9.82 7.62
C LYS A 148 -24.50 8.39 7.40
N ARG A 149 -24.39 7.89 6.17
CA ARG A 149 -24.69 6.50 5.83
C ARG A 149 -23.63 5.60 6.47
N ILE A 150 -23.92 5.17 7.69
CA ILE A 150 -23.14 4.14 8.36
C ILE A 150 -23.44 2.83 7.63
N HIS A 151 -22.45 2.29 6.94
CA HIS A 151 -22.53 0.92 6.42
C HIS A 151 -22.58 -0.02 7.62
N HIS A 152 -23.73 -0.66 7.84
CA HIS A 152 -23.91 -1.59 8.96
C HIS A 152 -22.94 -2.79 8.89
N ASP A 153 -22.48 -3.14 7.68
CA ASP A 153 -21.57 -4.24 7.42
C ASP A 153 -20.09 -3.81 7.29
N ASP A 154 -19.73 -2.59 7.70
CA ASP A 154 -18.33 -2.16 7.69
C ASP A 154 -17.58 -2.73 8.91
N PRO A 155 -16.59 -3.63 8.73
CA PRO A 155 -15.83 -4.21 9.83
C PRO A 155 -14.98 -3.18 10.61
N MET A 156 -14.77 -1.97 10.08
CA MET A 156 -14.11 -0.89 10.80
C MET A 156 -15.02 -0.09 11.72
N LYS A 157 -16.34 -0.24 11.61
CA LYS A 157 -17.33 0.52 12.39
C LYS A 157 -17.13 0.35 13.91
N ASP A 158 -16.76 -0.84 14.36
CA ASP A 158 -16.58 -1.15 15.78
C ASP A 158 -15.31 -0.54 16.38
N PHE A 159 -14.40 -0.02 15.55
CA PHE A 159 -13.12 0.55 15.97
C PHE A 159 -13.11 2.09 16.00
N LEU A 160 -14.12 2.76 15.43
CA LEU A 160 -14.32 4.21 15.56
C LEU A 160 -15.13 4.49 16.83
N HIS A 161 -14.49 5.09 17.84
CA HIS A 161 -15.13 5.60 19.06
C HIS A 161 -15.58 7.05 18.89
#